data_AF-A0A4P6TXP9-F1
#
_entry.id   AF-A0A4P6TXP9-F1
#
_cell.length_a   1.000
_cell.length_b   1.000
_cell.length_c   1.000
_cell.angle_alpha   90.00
_cell.angle_beta   90.00
_cell.angle_gamma   90.00
#
_symmetry.space_group_name_H-M   'P 1'
#
loop_
_entity.id
_entity.type
_entity.pdbx_description
1 polymer ?
#
loop_
_entity_poly.entity_id
_entity_poly.type
_entity_poly.pdbx_seq_one_letter_code
_entity_poly.pdbx_strand_id
1 'polypeptide(L)'
;MDARRSTRTLLAGLATAALLAGSAGAASAADASPGAKPAAKGAHDGARALCKREPKIDKRIDRALKRLDAGKGRRGSVARLQQRVDNAKKAGHTEIATFLQGRLDTRESLKKDLHDRKKDLAGVKTWCAKNDAGKAEK
;
A
#
# COMPACT_ATOMS: atom_id res chain seq x y z
N MET A 1 -43.50 -10.34 19.68
CA MET A 1 -43.60 -8.88 19.43
C MET A 1 -42.43 -8.48 18.54
N ASP A 2 -42.30 -9.07 17.36
CA ASP A 2 -43.03 -8.74 16.11
C ASP A 2 -42.51 -7.41 15.52
N ALA A 3 -42.10 -7.28 14.27
CA ALA A 3 -42.28 -8.16 13.12
C ALA A 3 -41.19 -7.94 12.06
N ARG A 4 -40.95 -9.02 11.32
CA ARG A 4 -40.38 -9.04 9.96
C ARG A 4 -41.23 -8.19 9.01
N ARG A 5 -40.59 -7.49 8.07
CA ARG A 5 -41.17 -7.17 6.75
C ARG A 5 -40.06 -6.62 5.85
N SER A 6 -39.89 -6.92 4.58
CA SER A 6 -40.29 -8.01 3.69
C SER A 6 -39.55 -7.69 2.38
N THR A 7 -38.99 -8.70 1.73
CA THR A 7 -38.50 -8.68 0.36
C THR A 7 -39.55 -8.20 -0.63
N ARG A 8 -39.14 -7.44 -1.65
CA ARG A 8 -39.83 -7.34 -2.95
C ARG A 8 -38.81 -7.26 -4.09
N THR A 9 -38.65 -8.39 -4.74
CA THR A 9 -38.18 -8.54 -6.12
C THR A 9 -39.25 -8.03 -7.08
N LEU A 10 -38.85 -7.23 -8.08
CA LEU A 10 -39.58 -7.14 -9.35
C LEU A 10 -38.60 -7.12 -10.52
N LEU A 11 -38.89 -8.01 -11.46
CA LEU A 11 -38.21 -8.33 -12.70
C LEU A 11 -38.62 -7.37 -13.83
N ALA A 12 -37.85 -7.44 -14.91
CA ALA A 12 -38.23 -7.29 -16.32
C ALA A 12 -37.85 -5.98 -17.04
N GLY A 13 -37.18 -6.17 -18.19
CA GLY A 13 -36.90 -5.16 -19.20
C GLY A 13 -35.88 -5.60 -20.24
N LEU A 14 -36.22 -6.63 -21.04
CA LEU A 14 -35.57 -6.93 -22.32
C LEU A 14 -35.99 -5.89 -23.37
N ALA A 15 -35.06 -5.56 -24.30
CA ALA A 15 -35.20 -5.05 -25.68
C ALA A 15 -34.30 -3.81 -25.88
N THR A 16 -33.57 -3.58 -26.98
CA THR A 16 -33.30 -4.26 -28.25
C THR A 16 -32.13 -3.51 -28.89
N ALA A 17 -31.37 -4.20 -29.75
CA ALA A 17 -30.22 -3.70 -30.48
C ALA A 17 -30.48 -2.43 -31.31
N ALA A 18 -29.53 -1.49 -31.29
CA ALA A 18 -29.33 -0.51 -32.35
C ALA A 18 -27.98 -0.80 -33.01
N LEU A 19 -28.04 -1.48 -34.15
CA LEU A 19 -26.95 -1.60 -35.10
C LEU A 19 -26.67 -0.22 -35.70
N LEU A 20 -25.47 0.31 -35.48
CA LEU A 20 -24.89 1.33 -36.35
C LEU A 20 -23.82 0.66 -37.19
N ALA A 21 -24.22 0.29 -38.39
CA ALA A 21 -23.32 -0.04 -39.48
C ALA A 21 -22.47 1.19 -39.82
N GLY A 22 -21.15 1.01 -39.84
CA GLY A 22 -20.21 2.07 -40.22
C GLY A 22 -18.81 1.51 -40.42
N SER A 23 -18.46 1.29 -41.69
CA SER A 23 -17.14 0.95 -42.25
C SER A 23 -16.50 -0.38 -41.82
N ALA A 24 -16.56 -1.35 -42.74
CA ALA A 24 -15.55 -2.39 -42.86
C ALA A 24 -14.17 -1.75 -43.09
N GLY A 25 -13.33 -1.78 -42.05
CA GLY A 25 -11.89 -1.56 -42.15
C GLY A 25 -11.20 -2.89 -41.89
N ALA A 26 -10.45 -3.36 -42.88
CA ALA A 26 -9.76 -4.64 -42.88
C ALA A 26 -8.95 -4.89 -41.58
N ALA A 27 -9.07 -6.10 -41.04
CA ALA A 27 -8.15 -6.60 -40.04
C ALA A 27 -6.74 -6.64 -40.64
N SER A 28 -5.87 -5.75 -40.16
CA SER A 28 -4.42 -5.93 -40.24
C SER A 28 -3.94 -6.17 -38.82
N ALA A 29 -3.51 -7.41 -38.56
CA ALA A 29 -2.71 -7.74 -37.40
C ALA A 29 -1.39 -6.93 -37.50
N ALA A 30 -1.34 -5.81 -36.79
CA ALA A 30 -0.11 -5.12 -36.49
C ALA A 30 0.15 -5.29 -35.01
N ASP A 31 1.21 -6.02 -34.70
CA ASP A 31 1.82 -6.17 -33.39
C ASP A 31 2.26 -4.78 -32.89
N ALA A 32 1.34 -4.06 -32.27
CA ALA A 32 1.61 -2.77 -31.66
C ALA A 32 1.83 -3.01 -30.16
N SER A 33 3.08 -3.29 -29.80
CA SER A 33 3.60 -2.93 -28.48
C SER A 33 3.05 -1.54 -28.12
N PRO A 34 2.47 -1.32 -26.92
CA PRO A 34 2.07 0.02 -26.51
C PRO A 34 3.32 0.90 -26.51
N GLY A 35 3.51 1.64 -27.61
CA GLY A 35 4.64 2.53 -27.76
C GLY A 35 4.64 3.47 -26.57
N ALA A 36 5.70 3.41 -25.77
CA ALA A 36 5.96 4.40 -24.75
C ALA A 36 5.96 5.76 -25.45
N LYS A 37 4.89 6.53 -25.24
CA LYS A 37 4.82 7.90 -25.73
C LYS A 37 6.07 8.60 -25.18
N PRO A 38 6.78 9.41 -25.99
CA PRO A 38 7.89 10.22 -25.49
C PRO A 38 7.38 10.98 -24.27
N ALA A 39 8.11 10.90 -23.15
CA ALA A 39 7.81 11.67 -21.96
C ALA A 39 7.66 13.13 -22.41
N ALA A 40 6.44 13.67 -22.29
CA ALA A 40 6.16 15.03 -22.69
C ALA A 40 7.19 15.96 -22.04
N LYS A 41 7.70 16.96 -22.78
CA LYS A 41 8.50 18.03 -22.17
C LYS A 41 7.71 18.58 -20.97
N GLY A 42 8.19 18.31 -19.76
CA GLY A 42 7.45 18.56 -18.51
C GLY A 42 7.04 17.32 -17.71
N ALA A 43 7.55 16.11 -18.02
CA ALA A 43 7.39 14.95 -17.15
C ALA A 43 7.98 15.24 -15.76
N HIS A 44 7.11 15.57 -14.81
CA HIS A 44 7.49 15.75 -13.42
C HIS A 44 7.93 14.39 -12.85
N ASP A 45 9.21 14.28 -12.48
CA ASP A 45 9.84 13.13 -11.79
C ASP A 45 9.22 12.79 -10.42
N GLY A 46 8.21 13.55 -9.98
CA GLY A 46 7.53 13.39 -8.71
C GLY A 46 8.27 14.02 -7.53
N ALA A 47 9.43 14.66 -7.74
CA ALA A 47 10.25 15.23 -6.67
C ALA A 47 9.49 16.24 -5.81
N ARG A 48 8.76 17.18 -6.44
CA ARG A 48 7.91 18.14 -5.71
C ARG A 48 6.90 17.47 -4.78
N ALA A 49 6.23 16.43 -5.27
CA ALA A 49 5.22 15.71 -4.49
C ALA A 49 5.86 14.89 -3.37
N LEU A 50 7.05 14.34 -3.59
CA LEU A 50 7.83 13.65 -2.57
C LEU A 50 8.29 14.64 -1.49
N CYS A 51 8.94 15.74 -1.85
CA CYS A 51 9.40 16.78 -0.91
C CYS A 51 8.25 17.35 -0.07
N LYS A 52 7.08 17.55 -0.66
CA LYS A 52 5.88 17.98 0.10
C LYS A 52 5.43 16.95 1.14
N ARG A 53 5.64 15.65 0.89
CA ARG A 53 5.17 14.55 1.75
C ARG A 53 6.23 14.06 2.75
N GLU A 54 7.52 14.26 2.45
CA GLU A 54 8.68 13.87 3.26
C GLU A 54 8.45 14.04 4.77
N PRO A 55 8.07 15.22 5.30
CA PRO A 55 7.99 15.40 6.75
C PRO A 55 6.84 14.59 7.38
N LYS A 56 5.81 14.27 6.60
CA LYS A 56 4.69 13.42 7.05
C LYS A 56 5.05 11.93 6.98
N ILE A 57 5.89 11.54 6.02
CA ILE A 57 6.41 10.18 5.91
C ILE A 57 7.33 9.89 7.10
N ASP A 58 8.25 10.81 7.41
CA ASP A 58 9.18 10.69 8.54
C ASP A 58 8.43 10.45 9.86
N LYS A 59 7.47 11.33 10.18
CA LYS A 59 6.58 11.20 11.35
C LYS A 59 5.75 9.92 11.37
N ARG A 60 5.46 9.32 10.22
CA ARG A 60 4.72 8.04 10.15
C ARG A 60 5.64 6.87 10.45
N ILE A 61 6.85 6.88 9.88
CA ILE A 61 7.88 5.87 10.15
C ILE A 61 8.23 5.88 11.64
N ASP A 62 8.43 7.05 12.24
CA ASP A 62 8.73 7.16 13.67
C ASP A 62 7.65 6.59 14.57
N ARG A 63 6.38 6.88 14.26
CA ARG A 63 5.26 6.31 15.03
C ARG A 63 5.14 4.81 14.85
N ALA A 64 5.48 4.28 13.68
CA ALA A 64 5.50 2.86 13.42
C ALA A 64 6.61 2.18 14.22
N LEU A 65 7.85 2.66 14.12
CA LEU A 65 9.00 2.17 14.89
C LEU A 65 8.73 2.22 16.40
N LYS A 66 8.26 3.37 16.92
CA LYS A 66 7.89 3.51 18.35
C LYS A 66 6.85 2.48 18.81
N ARG A 67 5.92 2.06 17.93
CA ARG A 67 4.94 1.02 18.26
C ARG A 67 5.57 -0.37 18.23
N LEU A 68 6.41 -0.64 17.24
CA LEU A 68 7.09 -1.93 17.06
C LEU A 68 8.08 -2.19 18.20
N ASP A 69 8.81 -1.17 18.63
CA ASP A 69 9.83 -1.20 19.70
C ASP A 69 9.26 -1.09 21.12
N ALA A 70 7.96 -0.87 21.25
CA ALA A 70 7.35 -0.81 22.56
C ALA A 70 7.45 -2.16 23.31
N GLY A 71 7.33 -2.12 24.63
CA GLY A 71 7.40 -3.33 25.45
C GLY A 71 6.22 -4.29 25.28
N LYS A 72 6.23 -5.36 26.08
CA LYS A 72 5.23 -6.44 26.10
C LYS A 72 3.79 -5.96 26.38
N GLY A 73 3.62 -4.84 27.06
CA GLY A 73 2.30 -4.25 27.33
C GLY A 73 1.60 -3.66 26.11
N ARG A 74 2.34 -3.28 25.05
CA ARG A 74 1.77 -2.55 23.91
C ARG A 74 1.26 -3.49 22.82
N ARG A 75 0.00 -3.31 22.39
CA ARG A 75 -0.53 -3.99 21.20
C ARG A 75 0.25 -3.57 19.95
N GLY A 76 0.68 -4.56 19.17
CA GLY A 76 1.40 -4.35 17.92
C GLY A 76 2.91 -4.24 18.04
N SER A 77 3.48 -4.32 19.25
CA SER A 77 4.93 -4.43 19.43
C SER A 77 5.44 -5.84 19.11
N VAL A 78 6.73 -5.90 18.78
CA VAL A 78 7.47 -7.16 18.58
C VAL A 78 7.50 -7.94 19.89
N ALA A 79 7.87 -7.28 21.00
CA ALA A 79 8.00 -7.92 22.31
C ALA A 79 6.70 -8.58 22.80
N ARG A 80 5.53 -7.95 22.57
CA ARG A 80 4.24 -8.56 22.92
C ARG A 80 3.93 -9.78 22.05
N LEU A 81 4.28 -9.73 20.76
CA LEU A 81 4.01 -10.84 19.86
C LEU A 81 4.92 -12.03 20.17
N GLN A 82 6.20 -11.79 20.47
CA GLN A 82 7.11 -12.81 20.98
C GLN A 82 6.54 -13.51 22.22
N GLN A 83 6.07 -12.74 23.22
CA GLN A 83 5.47 -13.33 24.41
C GLN A 83 4.27 -14.23 24.09
N ARG A 84 3.46 -13.88 23.08
CA ARG A 84 2.32 -14.72 22.66
C ARG A 84 2.78 -16.00 21.97
N VAL A 85 3.85 -15.95 21.19
CA VAL A 85 4.50 -17.15 20.63
C VAL A 85 4.97 -18.05 21.77
N ASP A 86 5.70 -17.49 22.74
CA ASP A 86 6.25 -18.24 23.87
C ASP A 86 5.14 -18.90 24.70
N ASN A 87 4.05 -18.16 24.96
CA ASN A 87 2.91 -18.70 25.68
C ASN A 87 2.21 -19.83 24.91
N ALA A 88 2.06 -19.71 23.59
CA ALA A 88 1.48 -20.77 22.77
C ALA A 88 2.36 -22.03 22.76
N LYS A 89 3.69 -21.88 22.65
CA LYS A 89 4.65 -22.98 22.76
C LYS A 89 4.57 -23.67 24.12
N LYS A 90 4.53 -22.90 25.21
CA LYS A 90 4.39 -23.42 26.58
C LYS A 90 3.08 -24.17 26.81
N ALA A 91 2.01 -23.76 26.14
CA ALA A 91 0.72 -24.43 26.20
C ALA A 91 0.60 -25.64 25.25
N GLY A 92 1.62 -25.96 24.46
CA GLY A 92 1.57 -27.03 23.46
C GLY A 92 0.69 -26.73 22.24
N HIS A 93 0.31 -25.47 22.02
CA HIS A 93 -0.53 -25.07 20.89
C HIS A 93 0.32 -24.82 19.64
N THR A 94 0.79 -25.89 19.00
CA THR A 94 1.80 -25.84 17.91
C THR A 94 1.34 -25.03 16.71
N GLU A 95 0.11 -25.21 16.23
CA GLU A 95 -0.42 -24.50 15.06
C GLU A 95 -0.55 -23.00 15.33
N ILE A 96 -1.00 -22.65 16.54
CA ILE A 96 -1.08 -21.26 16.98
C ILE A 96 0.32 -20.66 17.09
N ALA A 97 1.27 -21.37 17.68
CA ALA A 97 2.66 -20.93 17.78
C ALA A 97 3.27 -20.67 16.40
N THR A 98 3.07 -21.57 15.44
CA THR A 98 3.54 -21.44 14.05
C THR A 98 2.94 -20.21 13.37
N PHE A 99 1.62 -20.02 13.47
CA PHE A 99 0.97 -18.84 12.90
C PHE A 99 1.48 -17.54 13.54
N LEU A 100 1.66 -17.51 14.86
CA LEU A 100 2.16 -16.34 15.57
C LEU A 100 3.64 -16.07 15.24
N GLN A 101 4.44 -17.12 15.00
CA GLN A 101 5.83 -17.01 14.58
C GLN A 101 5.93 -16.33 13.21
N GLY A 102 5.18 -16.76 12.19
CA GLY A 102 5.19 -16.08 10.88
C GLY A 102 4.78 -14.60 10.97
N ARG A 103 3.85 -14.27 11.87
CA ARG A 103 3.47 -12.87 12.16
C ARG A 103 4.57 -12.08 12.87
N LEU A 104 5.39 -12.75 13.68
CA LEU A 104 6.53 -12.16 14.35
C LEU A 104 7.62 -11.86 13.33
N ASP A 105 7.99 -12.84 12.50
CA ASP A 105 9.01 -12.70 11.46
C ASP A 105 8.66 -11.55 10.50
N THR A 106 7.40 -11.48 10.05
CA THR A 106 6.90 -10.38 9.21
C THR A 106 7.08 -9.01 9.90
N ARG A 107 6.86 -8.96 11.21
CA ARG A 107 6.92 -7.71 11.99
C ARG A 107 8.36 -7.28 12.23
N GLU A 108 9.27 -8.22 12.43
CA GLU A 108 10.71 -7.97 12.54
C GLU A 108 11.29 -7.49 11.21
N SER A 109 10.90 -8.13 10.11
CA SER A 109 11.26 -7.68 8.75
C SER A 109 10.77 -6.25 8.49
N LEU A 110 9.49 -5.97 8.79
CA LEU A 110 8.94 -4.61 8.67
C LEU A 110 9.72 -3.59 9.52
N LYS A 111 10.13 -3.96 10.75
CA LYS A 111 10.94 -3.07 11.59
C LYS A 111 12.26 -2.72 10.90
N LYS A 112 12.94 -3.71 10.33
CA LYS A 112 14.19 -3.51 9.57
C LYS A 112 13.96 -2.57 8.38
N ASP A 113 12.95 -2.87 7.55
CA ASP A 113 12.62 -2.06 6.38
C ASP A 113 12.34 -0.61 6.76
N LEU A 114 11.59 -0.37 7.85
CA LEU A 114 11.28 0.98 8.34
C LEU A 114 12.54 1.74 8.80
N HIS A 115 13.51 1.07 9.42
CA HIS A 115 14.79 1.70 9.75
C HIS A 115 15.55 2.12 8.50
N ASP A 116 15.61 1.27 7.49
CA ASP A 116 16.30 1.59 6.24
C ASP A 116 15.56 2.68 5.45
N ARG A 117 14.22 2.65 5.41
CA ARG A 117 13.43 3.75 4.83
C ARG A 117 13.65 5.07 5.55
N LYS A 118 13.84 5.06 6.88
CA LYS A 118 14.16 6.28 7.64
C LYS A 118 15.51 6.87 7.23
N LYS A 119 16.53 6.04 7.03
CA LYS A 119 17.86 6.48 6.58
C LYS A 119 17.76 7.11 5.19
N ASP A 120 17.09 6.44 4.26
CA ASP A 120 16.93 6.94 2.88
C ASP A 120 16.14 8.27 2.84
N LEU A 121 15.12 8.39 3.69
CA LEU A 121 14.33 9.61 3.79
C LEU A 121 15.16 10.82 4.27
N ALA A 122 16.19 10.60 5.08
CA ALA A 122 17.12 11.67 5.47
C ALA A 122 17.90 12.23 4.26
N GLY A 123 18.24 11.36 3.31
CA GLY A 123 18.81 11.75 2.01
C GLY A 123 17.84 12.60 1.20
N VAL A 124 16.58 12.15 1.10
CA VAL A 124 15.50 12.90 0.42
C VAL A 124 15.30 14.27 1.07
N LYS A 125 15.25 14.33 2.40
CA LYS A 125 15.10 15.59 3.15
C LYS A 125 16.23 16.57 2.82
N THR A 126 17.47 16.09 2.82
CA THR A 126 18.65 16.89 2.49
C THR A 126 18.59 17.40 1.05
N TRP A 127 18.19 16.54 0.11
CA TRP A 127 18.03 16.93 -1.29
C TRP A 127 16.93 17.97 -1.46
N CYS A 128 15.75 17.78 -0.86
CA CYS A 128 14.63 18.73 -0.93
C CYS A 128 15.00 20.12 -0.41
N ALA A 129 15.83 20.20 0.63
CA ALA A 129 16.31 21.47 1.18
C ALA A 129 17.27 22.21 0.22
N LYS A 130 18.00 21.48 -0.63
CA LYS A 130 18.98 22.04 -1.58
C LYS A 130 18.42 22.35 -2.97
N ASN A 131 17.25 21.82 -3.31
CA ASN A 131 16.69 21.84 -4.67
C ASN A 131 15.29 22.47 -4.70
N ASP A 132 15.08 23.59 -3.99
CA ASP A 132 13.82 24.34 -3.98
C ASP A 132 12.55 23.50 -3.73
N ALA A 133 12.65 22.51 -2.83
CA ALA A 133 11.60 21.53 -2.54
C ALA A 133 11.10 20.75 -3.78
N GLY A 134 11.99 20.51 -4.74
CA GLY A 134 11.73 19.75 -5.97
C GLY A 134 10.87 20.51 -6.99
N LYS A 135 10.84 21.84 -6.95
CA LYS A 135 10.21 22.65 -8.00
C LYS A 135 11.03 22.50 -9.28
N ALA A 136 10.38 22.16 -10.39
CA ALA A 136 11.04 22.18 -11.70
C ALA A 136 11.52 23.61 -11.99
N GLU A 137 12.74 23.74 -12.50
CA GLU A 137 13.25 25.01 -13.00
C GLU A 137 12.33 25.53 -14.11
N LYS A 138 12.13 26.85 -14.14
CA LYS A 138 11.20 27.53 -15.06
C LYS A 138 11.81 27.71 -16.44
#